data_AF-Q49KA7-F1
#
_entry.id   AF-Q49KA7-F1
#
_cell.length_a   1.000
_cell.length_b   1.000
_cell.length_c   1.000
_cell.angle_alpha   90.00
_cell.angle_beta   90.00
_cell.angle_gamma   90.00
#
_symmetry.space_group_name_H-M   'P 1'
#
loop_
_entity.id
_entity.type
_entity.pdbx_description
1 polymer ?
#
loop_
_entity_poly.entity_id
_entity_poly.type
_entity_poly.pdbx_seq_one_letter_code
_entity_poly.pdbx_strand_id
1 'polypeptide(L)'
;MMKATPIALLLAGVLASPLCAAGLDAQLTLVDGNSDDVRVNLTLTNSGDKPVRLLKWQLPGSEDAPLFLVERDGQPVSYEGALIKRAAPTDKDFQLLKAGQSLTVQAEVSGLYDMSAQGQYSIRYLLPTLPQEAKVAKAKQAQASESNAVTLWVDGVSDERVLAKAAPLAEPQAVTASVSFSGRCTNTQKSDILAALDAASGITNNSSSYLAVDKPEGQRYRSWFGAYDASRWDQAETHFSKIKDAIDNKPLTFDCGCKQSYFAYVYPDQPYKVYLCKSFWTAPVSGTDSRAGTIVHELSHFNVVAGTDDLGYGQANARNLAKTDPVKALNNADNHEYFAENTPSEN
;
A
#
# COMPACT_ATOMS: atom_id res chain seq x y z
N MET A 1 2.09 35.36 -0.21
CA MET A 1 2.89 34.86 -1.35
C MET A 1 1.92 34.17 -2.30
N MET A 2 1.80 34.69 -3.52
CA MET A 2 0.80 34.27 -4.51
C MET A 2 1.07 32.84 -4.97
N LYS A 3 0.07 31.96 -4.87
CA LYS A 3 0.10 30.61 -5.44
C LYS A 3 0.02 30.73 -6.96
N ALA A 4 1.07 30.28 -7.65
CA ALA A 4 1.10 30.22 -9.11
C ALA A 4 0.27 29.03 -9.59
N THR A 5 -0.74 29.31 -10.41
CA THR A 5 -1.54 28.32 -11.14
C THR A 5 -0.69 27.74 -12.29
N PRO A 6 -0.51 26.42 -12.40
CA PRO A 6 0.23 25.87 -13.54
C PRO A 6 -0.63 25.95 -14.80
N ILE A 7 -0.10 26.63 -15.82
CA ILE A 7 -0.69 26.70 -17.16
C ILE A 7 -0.29 25.41 -17.90
N ALA A 8 -1.25 24.54 -18.18
CA ALA A 8 -1.06 23.39 -19.05
C ALA A 8 -0.90 23.87 -20.50
N LEU A 9 0.31 23.70 -21.05
CA LEU A 9 0.59 23.98 -22.46
C LEU A 9 0.19 22.75 -23.28
N LEU A 10 -0.98 22.80 -23.94
CA LEU A 10 -1.37 21.82 -24.96
C LEU A 10 -0.55 22.07 -26.24
N LEU A 11 0.54 21.33 -26.44
CA LEU A 11 1.10 21.17 -27.79
C LEU A 11 0.25 20.14 -28.56
N ALA A 12 -0.53 20.62 -29.51
CA ALA A 12 -1.16 19.79 -30.52
C ALA A 12 -0.08 19.21 -31.45
N GLY A 13 0.32 17.96 -31.18
CA GLY A 13 1.17 17.18 -32.08
C GLY A 13 0.41 16.81 -33.36
N VAL A 14 1.03 17.08 -34.50
CA VAL A 14 0.52 16.69 -35.83
C VAL A 14 0.50 15.16 -35.91
N LEU A 15 -0.69 14.58 -36.07
CA LEU A 15 -0.90 13.15 -36.32
C LEU A 15 -0.35 12.79 -37.72
N ALA A 16 0.88 12.31 -37.78
CA ALA A 16 1.34 11.51 -38.91
C ALA A 16 0.80 10.09 -38.74
N SER A 17 -0.30 9.75 -39.40
CA SER A 17 -0.83 8.39 -39.43
C SER A 17 0.00 7.52 -40.40
N PRO A 18 0.72 6.48 -39.94
CA PRO A 18 1.31 5.52 -40.86
C PRO A 18 0.19 4.61 -41.39
N LEU A 19 -0.02 4.64 -42.72
CA LEU A 19 -0.90 3.71 -43.41
C LEU A 19 -0.25 2.31 -43.50
N CYS A 20 -1.07 1.29 -43.18
CA CYS A 20 -1.04 -0.10 -43.63
C CYS A 20 -0.19 -1.17 -42.90
N ALA A 21 -0.97 -2.15 -42.43
CA ALA A 21 -0.70 -3.58 -42.22
C ALA A 21 -0.21 -4.06 -40.84
N ALA A 22 -1.19 -4.56 -40.08
CA ALA A 22 -1.20 -5.32 -38.82
C ALA A 22 -0.58 -4.66 -37.57
N GLY A 23 -1.32 -4.54 -36.45
CA GLY A 23 -2.68 -5.04 -36.20
C GLY A 23 -3.20 -4.82 -34.78
N LEU A 24 -2.49 -4.06 -33.95
CA LEU A 24 -2.95 -3.66 -32.62
C LEU A 24 -2.23 -2.37 -32.22
N ASP A 25 -2.97 -1.29 -32.07
CA ASP A 25 -2.48 0.01 -31.60
C ASP A 25 -2.72 0.12 -30.09
N ALA A 26 -1.75 0.68 -29.36
CA ALA A 26 -1.89 0.95 -27.94
C ALA A 26 -1.68 2.44 -27.65
N GLN A 27 -2.71 3.08 -27.12
CA GLN A 27 -2.66 4.47 -26.66
C GLN A 27 -2.77 4.50 -25.14
N LEU A 28 -1.80 5.14 -24.50
CA LEU A 28 -1.79 5.39 -23.06
C LEU A 28 -2.08 6.87 -22.80
N THR A 29 -2.95 7.17 -21.85
CA THR A 29 -3.21 8.53 -21.37
C THR A 29 -3.22 8.57 -19.84
N LEU A 30 -2.77 9.67 -19.26
CA LEU A 30 -2.90 9.91 -17.82
C LEU A 30 -4.36 10.19 -17.48
N VAL A 31 -4.75 9.83 -16.26
CA VAL A 31 -6.06 10.18 -15.69
C VAL A 31 -5.83 11.27 -14.65
N ASP A 32 -6.39 12.45 -14.89
CA ASP A 32 -6.31 13.56 -13.96
C ASP A 32 -7.06 13.25 -12.64
N GLY A 33 -6.50 13.69 -11.52
CA GLY A 33 -7.09 13.50 -10.19
C GLY A 33 -6.43 14.38 -9.14
N ASN A 34 -7.07 14.49 -7.96
CA ASN A 34 -6.59 15.27 -6.82
C ASN A 34 -5.88 14.39 -5.78
N SER A 35 -5.20 13.33 -6.22
CA SER A 35 -4.54 12.32 -5.38
C SER A 35 -3.13 12.09 -5.89
N ASP A 36 -2.26 11.52 -5.06
CA ASP A 36 -0.89 11.16 -5.46
C ASP A 36 -0.83 9.86 -6.29
N ASP A 37 -1.98 9.19 -6.47
CA ASP A 37 -2.12 7.99 -7.30
C ASP A 37 -1.79 8.27 -8.76
N VAL A 38 -1.08 7.32 -9.39
CA VAL A 38 -0.72 7.42 -10.80
C VAL A 38 -1.63 6.49 -11.60
N ARG A 39 -2.72 7.06 -12.13
CA ARG A 39 -3.69 6.32 -12.94
C ARG A 39 -3.51 6.58 -14.42
N VAL A 40 -3.60 5.51 -15.20
CA VAL A 40 -3.51 5.54 -16.67
C VAL A 40 -4.71 4.84 -17.29
N ASN A 41 -5.19 5.38 -18.42
CA ASN A 41 -6.11 4.69 -19.32
C ASN A 41 -5.31 4.12 -20.50
N LEU A 42 -5.36 2.80 -20.66
CA LEU A 42 -4.83 2.09 -21.81
C LEU A 42 -5.98 1.80 -22.77
N THR A 43 -5.87 2.27 -24.01
CA THR A 43 -6.78 1.93 -25.10
C THR A 43 -6.05 1.09 -26.13
N LEU A 44 -6.47 -0.16 -26.29
CA LEU A 44 -6.00 -1.07 -27.32
C LEU A 44 -6.99 -1.10 -28.48
N THR A 45 -6.55 -0.82 -29.70
CA THR A 45 -7.41 -0.80 -30.90
C THR A 45 -6.87 -1.79 -31.92
N ASN A 46 -7.71 -2.73 -32.36
CA ASN A 46 -7.38 -3.59 -33.48
C ASN A 46 -7.60 -2.82 -34.80
N SER A 47 -6.54 -2.23 -35.34
CA SER A 47 -6.54 -1.52 -36.63
C SER A 47 -6.40 -2.45 -37.83
N GLY A 48 -6.36 -3.77 -37.62
CA GLY A 48 -6.35 -4.77 -38.68
C GLY A 48 -7.75 -5.22 -39.11
N ASP A 49 -7.79 -5.99 -40.19
CA ASP A 49 -9.03 -6.46 -40.82
C ASP A 49 -9.52 -7.82 -40.29
N LYS A 50 -8.78 -8.43 -39.35
CA LYS A 50 -9.12 -9.72 -38.72
C LYS A 50 -9.18 -9.58 -37.21
N PRO A 51 -10.04 -10.36 -36.51
CA PRO A 51 -10.02 -10.41 -35.06
C PRO A 51 -8.65 -10.85 -34.52
N VAL A 52 -8.22 -10.25 -33.42
CA VAL A 52 -7.01 -10.63 -32.68
C VAL A 52 -7.37 -11.16 -31.30
N ARG A 53 -6.51 -12.03 -30.76
CA ARG A 53 -6.65 -12.61 -29.42
C ARG A 53 -5.56 -12.04 -28.52
N LEU A 54 -5.96 -11.35 -27.48
CA LEU A 54 -5.07 -10.73 -26.48
C LEU A 54 -5.02 -11.62 -25.25
N LEU A 55 -3.83 -11.95 -24.75
CA LEU A 55 -3.73 -12.73 -23.52
C LEU A 55 -4.21 -11.87 -22.34
N LYS A 56 -5.21 -12.33 -21.58
CA LYS A 56 -5.80 -11.56 -20.48
C LYS A 56 -4.80 -11.20 -19.39
N TRP A 57 -3.80 -12.07 -19.16
CA TRP A 57 -2.72 -11.82 -18.19
C TRP A 57 -1.76 -10.69 -18.59
N GLN A 58 -1.79 -10.28 -19.85
CA GLN A 58 -1.03 -9.14 -20.36
C GLN A 58 -1.88 -7.86 -20.43
N LEU A 59 -3.14 -7.91 -19.99
CA LEU A 59 -3.99 -6.72 -19.85
C LEU A 59 -4.01 -6.28 -18.38
N PRO A 60 -3.96 -4.97 -18.09
CA PRO A 60 -4.14 -4.47 -16.73
C PRO A 60 -5.43 -4.98 -16.10
N GLY A 61 -5.33 -5.45 -14.85
CA GLY A 61 -6.44 -6.07 -14.12
C GLY A 61 -6.14 -6.35 -12.65
N SER A 62 -6.91 -7.26 -12.05
CA SER A 62 -6.80 -7.62 -10.63
C SER A 62 -5.56 -8.45 -10.30
N GLU A 63 -5.03 -9.20 -11.27
CA GLU A 63 -3.81 -9.99 -11.09
C GLU A 63 -2.57 -9.15 -11.40
N ASP A 64 -1.49 -9.40 -10.65
CA ASP A 64 -0.20 -8.74 -10.80
C ASP A 64 0.51 -9.22 -12.08
N ALA A 65 0.96 -8.26 -12.88
CA ALA A 65 1.88 -8.50 -13.98
C ALA A 65 2.73 -7.24 -14.27
N PRO A 66 4.01 -7.38 -14.68
CA PRO A 66 4.88 -6.27 -15.05
C PRO A 66 4.55 -5.80 -16.48
N LEU A 67 3.43 -5.09 -16.63
CA LEU A 67 2.89 -4.68 -17.94
C LEU A 67 3.41 -3.34 -18.45
N PHE A 68 4.12 -2.60 -17.60
CA PHE A 68 4.62 -1.27 -17.90
C PHE A 68 6.15 -1.21 -17.82
N LEU A 69 6.73 -0.34 -18.64
CA LEU A 69 8.07 0.20 -18.42
C LEU A 69 7.89 1.54 -17.72
N VAL A 70 8.44 1.65 -16.51
CA VAL A 70 8.37 2.86 -15.70
C VAL A 70 9.80 3.33 -15.45
N GLU A 71 10.06 4.59 -15.74
CA GLU A 71 11.37 5.22 -15.54
C GLU A 71 11.21 6.49 -14.71
N ARG A 72 12.16 6.74 -13.81
CA ARG A 72 12.35 8.02 -13.12
C ARG A 72 13.63 8.66 -13.62
N ASP A 73 13.54 9.89 -14.13
CA ASP A 73 14.67 10.65 -14.67
C ASP A 73 15.51 9.83 -15.69
N GLY A 74 14.81 9.02 -16.49
CA GLY A 74 15.40 8.14 -17.51
C GLY A 74 16.01 6.84 -16.99
N GLN A 75 15.87 6.52 -15.70
CA GLN A 75 16.31 5.25 -15.10
C GLN A 75 15.11 4.35 -14.77
N PRO A 76 15.14 3.05 -15.14
CA PRO A 76 14.06 2.13 -14.79
C PRO A 76 13.82 2.04 -13.27
N VAL A 77 12.56 1.94 -12.86
CA VAL A 77 12.20 1.67 -11.46
C VAL A 77 11.76 0.21 -11.27
N SER A 78 11.87 -0.27 -10.03
CA SER A 78 11.54 -1.64 -9.69
C SER A 78 10.04 -1.93 -9.82
N TYR A 79 9.72 -3.11 -10.34
CA TYR A 79 8.39 -3.70 -10.22
C TYR A 79 8.22 -4.32 -8.82
N GLU A 80 7.12 -4.02 -8.13
CA GLU A 80 6.83 -4.43 -6.75
C GLU A 80 5.68 -5.45 -6.64
N GLY A 81 5.06 -5.84 -7.75
CA GLY A 81 4.00 -6.85 -7.78
C GLY A 81 4.49 -8.30 -7.78
N ALA A 82 3.55 -9.24 -7.67
CA ALA A 82 3.83 -10.67 -7.72
C ALA A 82 4.22 -11.17 -9.13
N LEU A 83 5.15 -12.13 -9.18
CA LEU A 83 5.46 -12.90 -10.38
C LEU A 83 4.76 -14.26 -10.32
N ILE A 84 3.82 -14.49 -11.23
CA ILE A 84 2.90 -15.64 -11.17
C ILE A 84 3.31 -16.73 -12.18
N LYS A 85 3.63 -17.93 -11.68
CA LYS A 85 3.84 -19.13 -12.53
C LYS A 85 2.48 -19.64 -13.03
N ARG A 86 2.31 -19.74 -14.35
CA ARG A 86 1.08 -20.23 -15.00
C ARG A 86 1.37 -21.42 -15.90
N ALA A 87 0.33 -22.21 -16.19
CA ALA A 87 0.37 -23.18 -17.29
C ALA A 87 0.42 -22.45 -18.65
N ALA A 88 0.67 -23.18 -19.73
CA ALA A 88 0.51 -22.62 -21.08
C ALA A 88 -0.95 -22.14 -21.27
N PRO A 89 -1.16 -20.98 -21.92
CA PRO A 89 -2.48 -20.40 -22.05
C PRO A 89 -3.39 -21.27 -22.94
N THR A 90 -4.65 -21.33 -22.57
CA THR A 90 -5.74 -21.98 -23.30
C THR A 90 -6.67 -20.92 -23.90
N ASP A 91 -7.64 -21.32 -24.73
CA ASP A 91 -8.59 -20.39 -25.34
C ASP A 91 -9.36 -19.53 -24.32
N LYS A 92 -9.55 -20.01 -23.09
CA LYS A 92 -10.22 -19.26 -22.01
C LYS A 92 -9.43 -18.05 -21.52
N ASP A 93 -8.11 -18.08 -21.72
CA ASP A 93 -7.17 -17.05 -21.25
C ASP A 93 -7.06 -15.88 -22.22
N PHE A 94 -7.72 -15.94 -23.38
CA PHE A 94 -7.69 -14.89 -24.39
C PHE A 94 -8.94 -14.00 -24.36
N GLN A 95 -8.72 -12.71 -24.54
CA GLN A 95 -9.72 -11.70 -24.85
C GLN A 95 -9.76 -11.50 -26.37
N LEU A 96 -10.92 -11.68 -26.98
CA LEU A 96 -11.09 -11.41 -28.41
C LEU A 96 -11.30 -9.91 -28.64
N LEU A 97 -10.60 -9.34 -29.62
CA LEU A 97 -10.78 -7.98 -30.10
C LEU A 97 -11.03 -8.00 -31.62
N LYS A 98 -12.27 -7.68 -32.04
CA LYS A 98 -12.67 -7.72 -33.46
C LYS A 98 -11.93 -6.65 -34.28
N ALA A 99 -11.93 -6.81 -35.60
CA ALA A 99 -11.42 -5.78 -36.52
C ALA A 99 -12.12 -4.43 -36.25
N GLY A 100 -11.33 -3.35 -36.12
CA GLY A 100 -11.80 -2.00 -35.79
C GLY A 100 -12.29 -1.80 -34.35
N GLN A 101 -12.24 -2.83 -33.49
CA GLN A 101 -12.72 -2.71 -32.11
C GLN A 101 -11.62 -2.15 -31.19
N SER A 102 -12.03 -1.33 -30.24
CA SER A 102 -11.19 -0.86 -29.14
C SER A 102 -11.60 -1.45 -27.79
N LEU A 103 -10.62 -1.62 -26.91
CA LEU A 103 -10.76 -1.98 -25.50
C LEU A 103 -10.02 -0.93 -24.67
N THR A 104 -10.73 -0.29 -23.74
CA THR A 104 -10.11 0.64 -22.79
C THR A 104 -10.14 0.03 -21.39
N VAL A 105 -8.98 0.01 -20.73
CA VAL A 105 -8.81 -0.44 -19.34
C VAL A 105 -8.02 0.59 -18.56
N GLN A 106 -8.42 0.83 -17.32
CA GLN A 106 -7.72 1.74 -16.41
C GLN A 106 -6.81 0.93 -15.48
N ALA A 107 -5.62 1.45 -15.18
CA ALA A 107 -4.67 0.89 -14.23
C ALA A 107 -4.17 1.96 -13.26
N GLU A 108 -3.90 1.56 -12.02
CA GLU A 108 -3.11 2.33 -11.07
C GLU A 108 -1.69 1.74 -11.05
N VAL A 109 -0.68 2.58 -11.21
CA VAL A 109 0.71 2.18 -11.48
C VAL A 109 1.59 2.26 -10.23
N SER A 110 1.34 3.22 -9.33
CA SER A 110 2.20 3.49 -8.16
C SER A 110 2.14 2.39 -7.07
N GLY A 111 1.11 1.54 -7.10
CA GLY A 111 1.03 0.33 -6.28
C GLY A 111 1.77 -0.87 -6.86
N LEU A 112 2.17 -0.85 -8.13
CA LEU A 112 2.87 -1.97 -8.79
C LEU A 112 4.33 -1.67 -9.13
N TYR A 113 4.74 -0.41 -9.06
CA TYR A 113 6.11 0.04 -9.33
C TYR A 113 6.55 0.99 -8.22
N ASP A 114 7.84 0.99 -7.91
CA ASP A 114 8.40 1.92 -6.94
C ASP A 114 8.43 3.35 -7.52
N MET A 115 7.31 4.05 -7.31
CA MET A 115 7.12 5.46 -7.67
C MET A 115 7.14 6.35 -6.42
N SER A 116 7.80 5.87 -5.34
CA SER A 116 7.80 6.56 -4.05
C SER A 116 8.73 7.77 -4.01
N ALA A 117 9.86 7.75 -4.71
CA ALA A 117 10.75 8.92 -4.73
C ALA A 117 10.26 9.99 -5.70
N GLN A 118 10.46 11.26 -5.34
CA GLN A 118 10.17 12.42 -6.17
C GLN A 118 10.96 12.37 -7.50
N GLY A 119 10.35 12.83 -8.59
CA GLY A 119 11.06 13.04 -9.84
C GLY A 119 10.16 13.08 -11.07
N GLN A 120 10.78 13.18 -12.25
CA GLN A 120 10.08 13.11 -13.51
C GLN A 120 9.94 11.65 -13.94
N TYR A 121 8.69 11.16 -14.03
CA TYR A 121 8.42 9.79 -14.46
C TYR A 121 7.98 9.72 -15.92
N SER A 122 8.33 8.61 -16.57
CA SER A 122 7.76 8.18 -17.85
C SER A 122 7.16 6.78 -17.72
N ILE A 123 6.02 6.55 -18.37
CA ILE A 123 5.29 5.27 -18.34
C ILE A 123 4.96 4.87 -19.77
N ARG A 124 5.29 3.63 -20.12
CA ARG A 124 4.90 2.98 -21.38
C ARG A 124 4.25 1.65 -21.05
N TYR A 125 3.26 1.26 -21.83
CA TYR A 125 2.68 -0.08 -21.76
C TYR A 125 3.36 -1.02 -22.75
N LEU A 126 3.74 -2.22 -22.30
CA LEU A 126 4.28 -3.28 -23.14
C LEU A 126 3.13 -3.99 -23.87
N LEU A 127 3.14 -3.99 -25.20
CA LEU A 127 2.06 -4.64 -25.96
C LEU A 127 2.01 -6.15 -25.70
N PRO A 128 0.80 -6.74 -25.66
CA PRO A 128 0.63 -8.16 -25.45
C PRO A 128 1.20 -8.95 -26.63
N THR A 129 1.76 -10.11 -26.35
CA THR A 129 2.25 -11.01 -27.38
C THR A 129 1.06 -11.65 -28.09
N LEU A 130 0.93 -11.38 -29.40
CA LEU A 130 -0.09 -12.03 -30.20
C LEU A 130 0.32 -13.48 -30.50
N PRO A 131 -0.59 -14.47 -30.37
CA PRO A 131 -0.32 -15.84 -30.78
C PRO A 131 0.08 -15.86 -32.27
N GLN A 132 1.26 -16.39 -32.59
CA GLN A 132 1.61 -16.63 -33.99
C GLN A 132 0.72 -17.74 -34.55
N GLU A 133 -0.05 -17.43 -35.59
CA GLU A 133 -0.66 -18.47 -36.42
C GLU A 133 0.47 -19.23 -37.13
N ALA A 134 0.52 -20.55 -36.93
CA ALA A 134 1.49 -21.40 -37.59
C ALA A 134 1.38 -21.25 -39.12
N LYS A 135 2.51 -20.87 -39.76
CA LYS A 135 2.75 -20.74 -41.21
C LYS A 135 2.30 -19.42 -41.86
N VAL A 136 3.01 -18.32 -41.57
CA VAL A 136 3.18 -17.24 -42.57
C VAL A 136 4.66 -16.85 -42.63
N ALA A 137 5.20 -16.76 -43.85
CA ALA A 137 6.56 -16.34 -44.11
C ALA A 137 6.85 -14.97 -43.48
N LYS A 138 8.09 -14.79 -42.98
CA LYS A 138 8.58 -13.58 -42.29
C LYS A 138 8.39 -12.32 -43.16
N ALA A 139 7.24 -11.65 -43.02
CA ALA A 139 7.17 -10.23 -43.27
C ALA A 139 7.78 -9.54 -42.04
N LYS A 140 8.92 -8.87 -42.22
CA LYS A 140 9.48 -7.95 -41.22
C LYS A 140 8.57 -6.71 -41.18
N GLN A 141 7.43 -6.82 -40.52
CA GLN A 141 6.65 -5.67 -40.09
C GLN A 141 7.04 -5.36 -38.65
N ALA A 142 7.59 -4.16 -38.45
CA ALA A 142 7.89 -3.65 -37.13
C ALA A 142 6.55 -3.35 -36.44
N GLN A 143 6.03 -4.34 -35.70
CA GLN A 143 4.92 -4.09 -34.79
C GLN A 143 5.48 -3.28 -33.61
N ALA A 144 4.82 -2.18 -33.26
CA ALA A 144 5.20 -1.42 -32.06
C ALA A 144 5.17 -2.38 -30.87
N SER A 145 6.28 -2.47 -30.12
CA SER A 145 6.37 -3.29 -28.91
C SER A 145 5.75 -2.61 -27.70
N GLU A 146 5.49 -1.30 -27.79
CA GLU A 146 5.09 -0.44 -26.69
C GLU A 146 4.06 0.61 -27.14
N SER A 147 3.28 1.13 -26.18
CA SER A 147 2.45 2.32 -26.39
C SER A 147 3.29 3.59 -26.53
N ASN A 148 2.64 4.72 -26.81
CA ASN A 148 3.24 6.03 -26.52
C ASN A 148 3.66 6.13 -25.04
N ALA A 149 4.66 6.96 -24.76
CA ALA A 149 5.00 7.34 -23.40
C ALA A 149 4.05 8.42 -22.90
N VAL A 150 3.67 8.33 -21.63
CA VAL A 150 3.12 9.45 -20.87
C VAL A 150 4.14 9.88 -19.82
N THR A 151 4.23 11.17 -19.55
CA THR A 151 5.19 11.72 -18.60
C THR A 151 4.47 12.58 -17.58
N LEU A 152 4.87 12.47 -16.32
CA LEU A 152 4.32 13.23 -15.21
C LEU A 152 5.39 13.50 -14.16
N TRP A 153 5.23 14.61 -13.45
CA TRP A 153 5.98 14.85 -12.22
C TRP A 153 5.28 14.11 -11.08
N VAL A 154 6.06 13.41 -10.25
CA VAL A 154 5.59 12.77 -9.02
C VAL A 154 6.27 13.47 -7.85
N ASP A 155 5.48 14.04 -6.95
CA ASP A 155 6.00 14.71 -5.74
C ASP A 155 6.66 13.73 -4.76
N GLY A 156 6.27 12.45 -4.84
CA GLY A 156 6.84 11.35 -4.08
C GLY A 156 6.30 11.28 -2.65
N VAL A 157 6.47 10.11 -2.04
CA VAL A 157 6.29 9.85 -0.62
C VAL A 157 7.60 10.26 0.07
N SER A 158 7.72 11.55 0.35
CA SER A 158 8.94 12.16 0.91
C SER A 158 9.13 11.79 2.38
N ASP A 159 9.63 10.58 2.63
CA ASP A 159 9.86 10.05 3.98
C ASP A 159 11.15 9.20 4.05
N GLU A 160 12.04 9.54 4.97
CA GLU A 160 13.33 8.85 5.15
C GLU A 160 13.15 7.36 5.46
N ARG A 161 12.07 6.96 6.14
CA ARG A 161 11.78 5.55 6.48
C ARG A 161 11.52 4.71 5.24
N VAL A 162 10.97 5.32 4.18
CA VAL A 162 10.74 4.65 2.89
C VAL A 162 12.03 4.61 2.08
N LEU A 163 12.79 5.71 2.08
CA LEU A 163 14.04 5.83 1.33
C LEU A 163 15.16 4.95 1.91
N ALA A 164 15.16 4.68 3.22
CA ALA A 164 16.11 3.78 3.88
C ALA A 164 16.07 2.34 3.34
N LYS A 165 14.94 1.91 2.73
CA LYS A 165 14.79 0.62 2.03
C LYS A 165 15.67 0.52 0.78
N ALA A 166 16.05 1.65 0.16
CA ALA A 166 16.77 1.69 -1.11
C ALA A 166 18.31 1.67 -0.98
N ALA A 167 18.86 1.68 0.23
CA ALA A 167 20.30 1.55 0.44
C ALA A 167 20.74 0.09 0.20
N PRO A 168 21.78 -0.16 -0.63
CA PRO A 168 22.32 -1.50 -0.82
C PRO A 168 22.73 -2.10 0.53
N LEU A 169 22.44 -3.40 0.72
CA LEU A 169 22.92 -4.23 1.84
C LEU A 169 24.46 -4.32 1.82
N ALA A 170 25.14 -3.24 2.16
CA ALA A 170 26.56 -3.21 2.45
C ALA A 170 26.69 -3.10 3.97
N GLU A 171 27.12 -4.22 4.57
CA GLU A 171 27.42 -4.43 6.00
C GLU A 171 26.21 -4.69 6.93
N PRO A 172 26.39 -5.48 8.02
CA PRO A 172 25.37 -5.69 9.03
C PRO A 172 25.27 -4.43 9.90
N GLN A 173 24.80 -3.33 9.30
CA GLN A 173 24.38 -2.17 10.06
C GLN A 173 23.03 -2.49 10.70
N ALA A 174 22.91 -2.15 11.99
CA ALA A 174 21.67 -2.26 12.74
C ALA A 174 20.53 -1.67 11.89
N VAL A 175 19.54 -2.49 11.56
CA VAL A 175 18.40 -2.07 10.73
C VAL A 175 17.77 -0.85 11.41
N THR A 176 17.94 0.31 10.79
CA THR A 176 17.28 1.55 11.21
C THR A 176 15.78 1.44 10.94
N ALA A 177 14.99 2.28 11.59
CA ALA A 177 13.56 2.42 11.32
C ALA A 177 13.30 2.48 9.81
N SER A 178 12.52 1.54 9.28
CA SER A 178 12.18 1.52 7.85
C SER A 178 10.75 1.05 7.65
N VAL A 179 10.13 1.55 6.58
CA VAL A 179 8.75 1.21 6.21
C VAL A 179 8.75 0.68 4.78
N SER A 180 8.26 -0.54 4.63
CA SER A 180 8.05 -1.20 3.34
C SER A 180 6.56 -1.38 3.05
N PHE A 181 6.22 -1.53 1.77
CA PHE A 181 4.84 -1.71 1.32
C PHE A 181 4.70 -2.94 0.42
N SER A 182 3.51 -3.54 0.44
CA SER A 182 3.11 -4.65 -0.43
C SER A 182 1.60 -4.61 -0.69
N GLY A 183 1.08 -5.53 -1.51
CA GLY A 183 -0.38 -5.61 -1.75
C GLY A 183 -0.97 -4.41 -2.50
N ARG A 184 -0.17 -3.76 -3.36
CA ARG A 184 -0.56 -2.60 -4.17
C ARG A 184 -0.95 -1.35 -3.38
N CYS A 185 -0.17 -0.99 -2.36
CA CYS A 185 -0.31 0.33 -1.73
C CYS A 185 0.06 1.43 -2.74
N THR A 186 -0.91 2.25 -3.14
CA THR A 186 -0.68 3.41 -4.00
C THR A 186 0.15 4.49 -3.29
N ASN A 187 0.67 5.48 -4.01
CA ASN A 187 1.36 6.62 -3.39
C ASN A 187 0.48 7.35 -2.36
N THR A 188 -0.82 7.56 -2.64
CA THR A 188 -1.74 8.14 -1.64
C THR A 188 -1.82 7.26 -0.39
N GLN A 189 -1.96 5.95 -0.55
CA GLN A 189 -2.03 5.02 0.58
C GLN A 189 -0.72 4.97 1.38
N LYS A 190 0.43 5.02 0.70
CA LYS A 190 1.76 5.09 1.33
C LYS A 190 1.87 6.33 2.23
N SER A 191 1.49 7.51 1.71
CA SER A 191 1.46 8.77 2.47
C SER A 191 0.48 8.71 3.65
N ASP A 192 -0.73 8.19 3.43
CA ASP A 192 -1.76 8.04 4.47
C ASP A 192 -1.32 7.12 5.62
N ILE A 193 -0.62 6.02 5.30
CA ILE A 193 -0.09 5.07 6.28
C ILE A 193 1.01 5.74 7.12
N LEU A 194 1.91 6.51 6.50
CA LEU A 194 2.98 7.20 7.23
C LEU A 194 2.42 8.26 8.17
N ALA A 195 1.40 9.01 7.74
CA ALA A 195 0.69 9.95 8.62
C ALA A 195 0.01 9.24 9.81
N ALA A 196 -0.57 8.06 9.58
CA ALA A 196 -1.12 7.24 10.66
C ALA A 196 -0.02 6.67 11.59
N LEU A 197 1.14 6.30 11.05
CA LEU A 197 2.28 5.82 11.82
C LEU A 197 2.87 6.92 12.70
N ASP A 198 2.95 8.16 12.21
CA ASP A 198 3.37 9.32 13.01
C ASP A 198 2.39 9.59 14.16
N ALA A 199 1.09 9.52 13.89
CA ALA A 199 0.06 9.62 14.92
C ALA A 199 0.14 8.46 15.93
N ALA A 200 0.42 7.23 15.47
CA ALA A 200 0.65 6.05 16.30
C ALA A 200 1.86 6.23 17.23
N SER A 201 2.98 6.76 16.70
CA SER A 201 4.15 7.14 17.51
C SER A 201 3.76 8.15 18.58
N GLY A 202 2.98 9.18 18.22
CA GLY A 202 2.47 10.18 19.16
C GLY A 202 1.68 9.59 20.34
N ILE A 203 0.66 8.76 20.06
CA ILE A 203 -0.17 8.16 21.12
C ILE A 203 0.59 7.11 21.95
N THR A 204 1.54 6.40 21.35
CA THR A 204 2.39 5.42 22.04
C THR A 204 3.42 6.10 22.95
N ASN A 205 4.00 7.21 22.50
CA ASN A 205 4.88 8.05 23.31
C ASN A 205 4.15 8.64 24.52
N ASN A 206 2.93 9.11 24.30
CA ASN A 206 2.07 9.60 25.37
C ASN A 206 1.74 8.49 26.39
N SER A 207 1.45 7.28 25.92
CA SER A 207 1.17 6.10 26.75
C SER A 207 2.38 5.67 27.56
N SER A 208 3.56 5.61 26.94
CA SER A 208 4.82 5.29 27.62
C SER A 208 5.15 6.34 28.69
N SER A 209 4.97 7.63 28.37
CA SER A 209 5.17 8.72 29.35
C SER A 209 4.19 8.65 30.52
N TYR A 210 2.95 8.21 30.26
CA TYR A 210 1.97 7.99 31.30
C TYR A 210 2.40 6.87 32.26
N LEU A 211 2.89 5.75 31.71
CA LEU A 211 3.25 4.56 32.48
C LEU A 211 4.58 4.71 33.23
N ALA A 212 5.49 5.57 32.78
CA ALA A 212 6.77 5.85 33.45
C ALA A 212 6.66 6.47 34.85
N VAL A 213 5.47 6.87 35.28
CA VAL A 213 5.22 7.37 36.64
C VAL A 213 4.01 6.64 37.20
N ASP A 214 4.22 5.84 38.25
CA ASP A 214 3.16 5.10 38.94
C ASP A 214 1.96 5.98 39.32
N LYS A 215 0.76 5.54 38.96
CA LYS A 215 -0.51 6.20 39.31
C LYS A 215 -1.53 5.17 39.81
N PRO A 216 -1.46 4.74 41.08
CA PRO A 216 -2.39 3.74 41.62
C PRO A 216 -3.88 4.09 41.47
N GLU A 217 -4.19 5.39 41.44
CA GLU A 217 -5.54 5.93 41.27
C GLU A 217 -5.84 6.46 39.85
N GLY A 218 -4.94 6.22 38.89
CA GLY A 218 -5.07 6.71 37.51
C GLY A 218 -6.30 6.15 36.81
N GLN A 219 -7.20 7.03 36.37
CA GLN A 219 -8.46 6.65 35.75
C GLN A 219 -8.22 6.03 34.37
N ARG A 220 -7.28 6.58 33.59
CA ARG A 220 -6.90 6.02 32.28
C ARG A 220 -6.44 4.56 32.38
N TYR A 221 -5.52 4.26 33.30
CA TYR A 221 -5.09 2.87 33.53
C TYR A 221 -6.26 2.00 33.98
N ARG A 222 -7.04 2.49 34.96
CA ARG A 222 -8.17 1.73 35.51
C ARG A 222 -9.22 1.38 34.46
N SER A 223 -9.48 2.26 33.51
CA SER A 223 -10.45 2.06 32.44
C SER A 223 -10.10 0.91 31.51
N TRP A 224 -8.80 0.69 31.25
CA TRP A 224 -8.34 -0.22 30.20
C TRP A 224 -7.55 -1.41 30.74
N PHE A 225 -6.98 -1.34 31.93
CA PHE A 225 -6.24 -2.44 32.55
C PHE A 225 -6.75 -2.81 33.95
N GLY A 226 -7.73 -2.09 34.47
CA GLY A 226 -8.45 -2.48 35.69
C GLY A 226 -7.78 -2.04 36.99
N ALA A 227 -8.03 -2.77 38.06
CA ALA A 227 -7.46 -2.45 39.38
C ALA A 227 -5.93 -2.44 39.33
N TYR A 228 -5.32 -1.40 39.90
CA TYR A 228 -3.87 -1.24 39.95
C TYR A 228 -3.21 -2.42 40.68
N ASP A 229 -2.11 -2.85 40.10
CA ASP A 229 -1.16 -3.81 40.65
C ASP A 229 0.18 -3.51 39.99
N ALA A 230 1.23 -3.39 40.80
CA ALA A 230 2.53 -2.95 40.29
C ALA A 230 3.06 -3.88 39.18
N SER A 231 2.89 -5.20 39.31
CA SER A 231 3.36 -6.14 38.27
C SER A 231 2.60 -5.99 36.96
N ARG A 232 1.28 -5.76 37.01
CA ARG A 232 0.48 -5.50 35.80
C ARG A 232 0.76 -4.13 35.20
N TRP A 233 1.07 -3.14 36.03
CA TRP A 233 1.50 -1.82 35.58
C TRP A 233 2.83 -1.91 34.82
N ASP A 234 3.85 -2.54 35.42
CA ASP A 234 5.17 -2.77 34.82
C ASP A 234 5.07 -3.58 33.51
N GLN A 235 4.15 -4.54 33.45
CA GLN A 235 3.90 -5.30 32.24
C GLN A 235 3.25 -4.44 31.14
N ALA A 236 2.27 -3.59 31.48
CA ALA A 236 1.71 -2.63 30.52
C ALA A 236 2.79 -1.65 30.02
N GLU A 237 3.64 -1.14 30.92
CA GLU A 237 4.78 -0.28 30.56
C GLU A 237 5.73 -1.00 29.60
N THR A 238 6.05 -2.26 29.88
CA THR A 238 6.90 -3.10 29.02
C THR A 238 6.27 -3.30 27.64
N HIS A 239 4.96 -3.56 27.57
CA HIS A 239 4.24 -3.70 26.30
C HIS A 239 4.34 -2.40 25.48
N PHE A 240 4.04 -1.24 26.07
CA PHE A 240 4.12 0.04 25.37
C PHE A 240 5.54 0.44 24.98
N SER A 241 6.54 0.12 25.80
CA SER A 241 7.95 0.31 25.46
C SER A 241 8.34 -0.48 24.21
N LYS A 242 7.87 -1.74 24.10
CA LYS A 242 8.12 -2.57 22.91
C LYS A 242 7.31 -2.15 21.68
N ILE A 243 6.05 -1.70 21.86
CA ILE A 243 5.27 -1.13 20.75
C ILE A 243 5.97 0.13 20.24
N LYS A 244 6.44 1.00 21.13
CA LYS A 244 7.24 2.19 20.78
C LYS A 244 8.51 1.81 20.03
N ASP A 245 9.27 0.84 20.53
CA ASP A 245 10.48 0.35 19.86
C ASP A 245 10.19 -0.28 18.49
N ALA A 246 9.03 -0.91 18.31
CA ALA A 246 8.59 -1.41 17.01
C ALA A 246 8.31 -0.25 16.03
N ILE A 247 7.58 0.78 16.46
CA ILE A 247 7.28 1.97 15.65
C ILE A 247 8.56 2.71 15.26
N ASP A 248 9.45 2.93 16.22
CA ASP A 248 10.58 3.83 16.06
C ASP A 248 11.82 3.15 15.47
N ASN A 249 12.00 1.83 15.62
CA ASN A 249 13.29 1.17 15.34
C ASN A 249 13.20 -0.16 14.60
N LYS A 250 12.02 -0.61 14.16
CA LYS A 250 11.88 -1.91 13.45
C LYS A 250 11.51 -1.74 11.99
N PRO A 251 11.85 -2.71 11.14
CA PRO A 251 11.43 -2.71 9.74
C PRO A 251 9.95 -3.09 9.63
N LEU A 252 9.07 -2.09 9.59
CA LEU A 252 7.63 -2.29 9.43
C LEU A 252 7.28 -2.57 7.97
N THR A 253 6.29 -3.43 7.74
CA THR A 253 5.71 -3.65 6.41
C THR A 253 4.20 -3.48 6.47
N PHE A 254 3.64 -2.64 5.59
CA PHE A 254 2.20 -2.50 5.45
C PHE A 254 1.73 -3.09 4.12
N ASP A 255 0.61 -3.81 4.15
CA ASP A 255 0.02 -4.46 2.98
C ASP A 255 -1.40 -3.94 2.72
N CYS A 256 -1.66 -3.45 1.51
CA CYS A 256 -2.96 -2.87 1.12
C CYS A 256 -3.86 -3.86 0.34
N GLY A 257 -3.46 -5.13 0.28
CA GLY A 257 -4.11 -6.17 -0.51
C GLY A 257 -5.43 -6.66 0.10
N CYS A 258 -5.61 -6.50 1.41
CA CYS A 258 -6.81 -6.94 2.10
C CYS A 258 -8.05 -6.14 1.67
N LYS A 259 -9.11 -6.85 1.26
CA LYS A 259 -10.41 -6.26 0.88
C LYS A 259 -11.57 -6.68 1.79
N GLN A 260 -11.26 -7.24 2.96
CA GLN A 260 -12.24 -7.62 3.97
C GLN A 260 -12.81 -6.39 4.68
N SER A 261 -13.97 -6.53 5.32
CA SER A 261 -14.72 -5.42 5.91
C SER A 261 -14.21 -4.94 7.26
N TYR A 262 -13.27 -5.63 7.90
CA TYR A 262 -12.68 -5.25 9.19
C TYR A 262 -11.48 -4.30 9.02
N PHE A 263 -10.78 -3.96 10.10
CA PHE A 263 -9.72 -2.95 10.14
C PHE A 263 -8.41 -3.45 9.57
N ALA A 264 -7.81 -4.45 10.21
CA ALA A 264 -6.53 -5.02 9.80
C ALA A 264 -6.40 -6.46 10.33
N TYR A 265 -5.26 -7.09 10.05
CA TYR A 265 -4.83 -8.32 10.70
C TYR A 265 -3.31 -8.47 10.61
N VAL A 266 -2.74 -9.31 11.48
CA VAL A 266 -1.35 -9.77 11.44
C VAL A 266 -1.26 -11.28 11.58
N TYR A 267 -0.08 -11.82 11.28
CA TYR A 267 0.34 -13.13 11.76
C TYR A 267 1.35 -12.91 12.90
N PRO A 268 1.04 -13.27 14.16
CA PRO A 268 1.87 -12.93 15.33
C PRO A 268 3.33 -13.40 15.27
N ASP A 269 3.60 -14.44 14.48
CA ASP A 269 4.92 -15.05 14.26
C ASP A 269 5.66 -14.52 13.02
N GLN A 270 5.09 -13.54 12.30
CA GLN A 270 5.69 -12.90 11.12
C GLN A 270 5.88 -11.38 11.32
N PRO A 271 6.65 -10.94 12.32
CA PRO A 271 6.90 -9.53 12.56
C PRO A 271 7.69 -8.89 11.41
N TYR A 272 7.43 -7.65 11.00
CA TYR A 272 6.43 -6.69 11.49
C TYR A 272 5.45 -6.32 10.36
N LYS A 273 4.80 -7.32 9.75
CA LYS A 273 3.90 -7.12 8.61
C LYS A 273 2.42 -6.99 9.03
N VAL A 274 1.83 -5.81 8.77
CA VAL A 274 0.42 -5.47 9.05
C VAL A 274 -0.38 -5.41 7.75
N TYR A 275 -1.53 -6.09 7.71
CA TYR A 275 -2.42 -6.12 6.54
C TYR A 275 -3.63 -5.22 6.77
N LEU A 276 -3.75 -4.15 5.99
CA LEU A 276 -4.76 -3.11 6.16
C LEU A 276 -5.99 -3.40 5.28
N CYS A 277 -7.15 -3.50 5.91
CA CYS A 277 -8.44 -3.84 5.30
C CYS A 277 -9.35 -2.62 5.19
N LYS A 278 -10.63 -2.80 4.83
CA LYS A 278 -11.52 -1.68 4.45
C LYS A 278 -11.76 -0.67 5.56
N SER A 279 -11.96 -1.10 6.81
CA SER A 279 -12.31 -0.16 7.90
C SER A 279 -11.16 0.79 8.25
N PHE A 280 -9.90 0.36 8.12
CA PHE A 280 -8.74 1.23 8.30
C PHE A 280 -8.81 2.46 7.39
N TRP A 281 -9.19 2.27 6.13
CA TRP A 281 -9.28 3.38 5.16
C TRP A 281 -10.44 4.34 5.47
N THR A 282 -11.52 3.87 6.10
CA THR A 282 -12.65 4.73 6.51
C THR A 282 -12.46 5.35 7.90
N ALA A 283 -11.52 4.85 8.69
CA ALA A 283 -11.23 5.33 10.03
C ALA A 283 -10.57 6.71 10.00
N PRO A 284 -10.81 7.56 11.03
CA PRO A 284 -10.05 8.79 11.20
C PRO A 284 -8.59 8.47 11.51
N VAL A 285 -7.68 9.43 11.26
CA VAL A 285 -6.26 9.24 11.57
C VAL A 285 -6.03 9.03 13.07
N SER A 286 -6.75 9.77 13.91
CA SER A 286 -6.72 9.69 15.37
C SER A 286 -8.14 9.76 15.94
N GLY A 287 -8.30 9.42 17.22
CA GLY A 287 -9.60 9.33 17.90
C GLY A 287 -9.87 7.90 18.32
N THR A 288 -11.14 7.51 18.41
CA THR A 288 -11.56 6.13 18.72
C THR A 288 -11.58 5.27 17.46
N ASP A 289 -11.08 4.03 17.56
CA ASP A 289 -10.99 3.06 16.44
C ASP A 289 -10.31 3.70 15.22
N SER A 290 -9.20 4.38 15.47
CA SER A 290 -8.48 5.23 14.53
C SER A 290 -7.39 4.46 13.80
N ARG A 291 -6.90 5.00 12.67
CA ARG A 291 -5.75 4.42 11.96
C ARG A 291 -4.51 4.31 12.87
N ALA A 292 -4.27 5.31 13.71
CA ALA A 292 -3.20 5.29 14.71
C ALA A 292 -3.43 4.19 15.76
N GLY A 293 -4.65 4.08 16.28
CA GLY A 293 -5.05 3.03 17.23
C GLY A 293 -4.90 1.63 16.64
N THR A 294 -5.36 1.42 15.40
CA THR A 294 -5.19 0.15 14.68
C THR A 294 -3.72 -0.23 14.53
N ILE A 295 -2.82 0.72 14.27
CA ILE A 295 -1.37 0.39 14.23
C ILE A 295 -0.88 -0.08 15.60
N VAL A 296 -1.30 0.57 16.70
CA VAL A 296 -0.96 0.14 18.06
C VAL A 296 -1.51 -1.25 18.37
N HIS A 297 -2.78 -1.49 18.01
CA HIS A 297 -3.46 -2.78 18.13
C HIS A 297 -2.65 -3.89 17.46
N GLU A 298 -2.41 -3.76 16.16
CA GLU A 298 -1.78 -4.80 15.35
C GLU A 298 -0.32 -5.03 15.74
N LEU A 299 0.41 -3.98 16.12
CA LEU A 299 1.79 -4.15 16.60
C LEU A 299 1.85 -4.89 17.94
N SER A 300 0.83 -4.74 18.80
CA SER A 300 0.80 -5.43 20.10
C SER A 300 0.73 -6.96 19.96
N HIS A 301 0.10 -7.47 18.90
CA HIS A 301 -0.06 -8.91 18.67
C HIS A 301 1.24 -9.65 18.39
N PHE A 302 2.26 -9.01 17.81
CA PHE A 302 3.49 -9.72 17.45
C PHE A 302 4.15 -10.33 18.70
N ASN A 303 4.55 -11.61 18.60
CA ASN A 303 5.15 -12.35 19.72
C ASN A 303 6.42 -11.69 20.27
N VAL A 304 7.15 -10.98 19.40
CA VAL A 304 8.37 -10.23 19.75
C VAL A 304 8.08 -8.85 20.37
N VAL A 305 6.82 -8.39 20.33
CA VAL A 305 6.34 -7.14 20.91
C VAL A 305 5.64 -7.44 22.24
N ALA A 306 4.31 -7.57 22.25
CA ALA A 306 3.54 -7.83 23.47
C ALA A 306 2.81 -9.18 23.46
N GLY A 307 2.66 -9.82 22.29
CA GLY A 307 2.00 -11.13 22.16
C GLY A 307 0.55 -11.11 22.67
N THR A 308 -0.15 -9.99 22.49
CA THR A 308 -1.56 -9.85 22.88
C THR A 308 -2.45 -10.73 22.01
N ASP A 309 -3.61 -11.09 22.55
CA ASP A 309 -4.69 -11.81 21.86
C ASP A 309 -5.85 -10.87 21.50
N ASP A 310 -6.78 -11.39 20.71
CA ASP A 310 -8.12 -10.83 20.47
C ASP A 310 -9.15 -11.50 21.37
N LEU A 311 -9.28 -11.03 22.62
CA LEU A 311 -10.17 -11.61 23.63
C LEU A 311 -11.57 -10.96 23.62
N GLY A 312 -11.75 -9.92 22.81
CA GLY A 312 -13.02 -9.26 22.53
C GLY A 312 -12.81 -7.88 21.94
N TYR A 313 -13.84 -7.40 21.23
CA TYR A 313 -13.76 -6.19 20.41
C TYR A 313 -14.64 -5.06 20.93
N GLY A 314 -14.18 -3.81 20.77
CA GLY A 314 -14.89 -2.59 21.10
C GLY A 314 -14.65 -2.09 22.53
N GLN A 315 -14.69 -0.76 22.72
CA GLN A 315 -14.48 -0.12 24.03
C GLN A 315 -15.31 -0.71 25.17
N ALA A 316 -16.56 -1.08 24.90
CA ALA A 316 -17.44 -1.67 25.91
C ALA A 316 -16.92 -3.03 26.41
N ASN A 317 -16.42 -3.88 25.50
CA ASN A 317 -15.81 -5.14 25.86
C ASN A 317 -14.49 -4.92 26.61
N ALA A 318 -13.61 -4.07 26.08
CA ALA A 318 -12.32 -3.76 26.69
C ALA A 318 -12.48 -3.24 28.14
N ARG A 319 -13.41 -2.31 28.39
CA ARG A 319 -13.73 -1.83 29.75
C ARG A 319 -14.34 -2.92 30.63
N ASN A 320 -15.12 -3.85 30.05
CA ASN A 320 -15.65 -4.99 30.80
C ASN A 320 -14.54 -5.96 31.18
N LEU A 321 -13.61 -6.29 30.28
CA LEU A 321 -12.42 -7.09 30.58
C LEU A 321 -11.60 -6.43 31.68
N ALA A 322 -11.30 -5.14 31.59
CA ALA A 322 -10.57 -4.41 32.63
C ALA A 322 -11.23 -4.52 34.01
N LYS A 323 -12.56 -4.48 34.08
CA LYS A 323 -13.31 -4.62 35.33
C LYS A 323 -13.39 -6.04 35.87
N THR A 324 -13.48 -7.04 34.99
CA THR A 324 -13.83 -8.42 35.36
C THR A 324 -12.63 -9.35 35.40
N ASP A 325 -11.62 -9.12 34.57
CA ASP A 325 -10.43 -9.93 34.43
C ASP A 325 -9.24 -9.06 33.94
N PRO A 326 -8.58 -8.30 34.84
CA PRO A 326 -7.44 -7.44 34.50
C PRO A 326 -6.28 -8.15 33.78
N VAL A 327 -6.12 -9.46 34.00
CA VAL A 327 -5.09 -10.26 33.32
C VAL A 327 -5.44 -10.41 31.84
N LYS A 328 -6.71 -10.70 31.51
CA LYS A 328 -7.15 -10.72 30.12
C LYS A 328 -7.15 -9.34 29.49
N ALA A 329 -7.53 -8.29 30.23
CA ALA A 329 -7.45 -6.93 29.72
C ALA A 329 -6.03 -6.56 29.29
N LEU A 330 -5.02 -6.95 30.09
CA LEU A 330 -3.61 -6.75 29.78
C LEU A 330 -3.09 -7.65 28.65
N ASN A 331 -3.86 -8.67 28.24
CA ASN A 331 -3.55 -9.55 27.12
C ASN A 331 -4.49 -9.32 25.93
N ASN A 332 -5.24 -8.23 25.88
CA ASN A 332 -6.15 -7.90 24.77
C ASN A 332 -5.62 -6.71 23.97
N ALA A 333 -5.54 -6.83 22.65
CA ALA A 333 -5.00 -5.78 21.78
C ALA A 333 -5.85 -4.49 21.83
N ASP A 334 -7.17 -4.60 21.77
CA ASP A 334 -8.11 -3.47 21.91
C ASP A 334 -7.91 -2.66 23.21
N ASN A 335 -7.57 -3.33 24.31
CA ASN A 335 -7.30 -2.63 25.57
C ASN A 335 -6.04 -1.75 25.47
N HIS A 336 -5.03 -2.15 24.69
CA HIS A 336 -3.85 -1.33 24.43
C HIS A 336 -4.16 -0.20 23.46
N GLU A 337 -4.92 -0.49 22.39
CA GLU A 337 -5.42 0.53 21.46
C GLU A 337 -6.14 1.65 22.21
N TYR A 338 -7.18 1.32 22.98
CA TYR A 338 -7.98 2.33 23.65
C TYR A 338 -7.25 3.04 24.79
N PHE A 339 -6.32 2.37 25.46
CA PHE A 339 -5.42 3.06 26.37
C PHE A 339 -4.57 4.10 25.64
N ALA A 340 -4.06 3.78 24.45
CA ALA A 340 -3.25 4.70 23.66
C ALA A 340 -4.05 5.86 23.08
N GLU A 341 -5.19 5.56 22.45
CA GLU A 341 -6.09 6.53 21.84
C GLU A 341 -6.62 7.55 22.85
N ASN A 342 -6.89 7.10 24.09
CA ASN A 342 -7.38 7.92 25.19
C ASN A 342 -8.48 8.91 24.76
N THR A 343 -9.52 8.39 24.09
CA THR A 343 -10.60 9.20 23.49
C THR A 343 -11.98 8.73 24.02
N PRO A 344 -12.71 9.57 24.79
CA PRO A 344 -12.28 10.87 25.33
C PRO A 344 -11.14 10.73 26.36
N SER A 345 -10.38 11.81 26.55
CA SER A 345 -9.19 11.82 27.41
C SER A 345 -9.52 11.57 28.87
N GLU A 346 -8.82 10.60 29.46
CA GLU A 346 -8.79 10.30 30.89
C GLU A 346 -7.35 10.51 31.42
N ASN A 347 -7.23 10.92 32.70
CA ASN A 347 -5.95 11.12 33.40
C ASN A 347 -5.64 9.96 34.36
#